data_AF-A0A944S0V0-F1
#
_entry.id   AF-A0A944S0V0-F1
#
_cell.length_a   1.000
_cell.length_b   1.000
_cell.length_c   1.000
_cell.angle_alpha   90.00
_cell.angle_beta   90.00
_cell.angle_gamma   90.00
#
_symmetry.space_group_name_H-M   'P 1'
#
loop_
_entity.id
_entity.type
_entity.pdbx_description
1 polymer ?
#
loop_
_entity_poly.entity_id
_entity_poly.type
_entity_poly.pdbx_seq_one_letter_code
_entity_poly.pdbx_strand_id
1 'polypeptide(L)'
;MMRRYLLFTAILVLSFIPTRAAASVDLAVSGWGLSLGNSNRINGLRLNFIDDGLEAVTGVNVTLWKAQRNPNAVIRGAAVGLVGPYARRIDGLAIGGIYTITEHDLRGISFGGLGVDVGGDLTGLGLGLGGVIAVQDVHGIVVGGIRSGARGDVNGMALSLGIAAAERNSRGLMLAGGGAWAVHDAHGFVLAAGGVGAGHNGRGFIVGGVGAAVGHNAAGLVAGGLGAGVGHSMTGLVGGGFGAGVGHDLNLGAVLSLGGAGVGHDGLGVVVGGVGAGVGHDHTGIVLGGLGAGVGHSLNGIVLGGVGASAGHELNGIVGGIIGAGAGHSARGLVFGGIGSGVGHDFTGITVGGLGTGVGHSLDFGAVLSAGGAGVGHDARGLVIGGVGAGVGHSLTGVTIGGFGTGVGHNLTGVTIGGFGTGVGQNLDFGAVLSFGGAGVGRSGRGIVVGGLGSGVGNDFTGLLAGGLGTGVGDSMRGIVLSAGGVGAGKRISGIAIGGLGVGVGQSVTGIALGGIGIGAGDELRGIMAGGLMVFAPQVTGISIGATNGVTIGAGFWPGDGDRWFETVNDRFTGLALGLINHSRELKGVQVGLLNYAGNNPAWARLLPFINVHL
;
A
#
# COMPACT_ATOMS: atom_id res chain seq x y z
N MET A 1 -88.57 -45.28 -6.31
CA MET A 1 -87.54 -44.81 -5.35
C MET A 1 -86.69 -45.92 -4.70
N MET A 2 -86.98 -47.21 -4.89
CA MET A 2 -86.25 -48.32 -4.24
C MET A 2 -84.92 -48.74 -4.90
N ARG A 3 -84.59 -48.22 -6.10
CA ARG A 3 -83.37 -48.57 -6.85
C ARG A 3 -82.11 -47.77 -6.47
N ARG A 4 -82.24 -46.64 -5.78
CA ARG A 4 -81.10 -45.80 -5.34
C ARG A 4 -80.53 -46.21 -3.98
N TYR A 5 -81.32 -46.86 -3.13
CA TYR A 5 -80.85 -47.36 -1.84
C TYR A 5 -80.07 -48.67 -1.97
N LEU A 6 -80.43 -49.57 -2.90
CA LEU A 6 -79.69 -50.82 -3.13
C LEU A 6 -78.22 -50.62 -3.58
N LEU A 7 -77.93 -49.55 -4.35
CA LEU A 7 -76.55 -49.23 -4.73
C LEU A 7 -75.76 -48.63 -3.57
N PHE A 8 -76.42 -47.87 -2.70
CA PHE A 8 -75.80 -47.28 -1.52
C PHE A 8 -75.54 -48.33 -0.42
N THR A 9 -76.43 -49.32 -0.27
CA THR A 9 -76.23 -50.46 0.62
C THR A 9 -75.17 -51.45 0.10
N ALA A 10 -75.03 -51.62 -1.22
CA ALA A 10 -73.95 -52.43 -1.80
C ALA A 10 -72.55 -51.81 -1.58
N ILE A 11 -72.45 -50.48 -1.67
CA ILE A 11 -71.20 -49.75 -1.40
C ILE A 11 -70.88 -49.70 0.10
N LEU A 12 -71.90 -49.66 0.98
CA LEU A 12 -71.72 -49.67 2.44
C LEU A 12 -71.39 -51.06 3.01
N VAL A 13 -71.79 -52.14 2.32
CA VAL A 13 -71.45 -53.53 2.71
C VAL A 13 -70.03 -53.91 2.25
N LEU A 14 -69.51 -53.30 1.18
CA LEU A 14 -68.10 -53.43 0.77
C LEU A 14 -67.12 -52.70 1.70
N SER A 15 -67.58 -51.74 2.50
CA SER A 15 -66.76 -51.01 3.48
C SER A 15 -66.74 -51.65 4.88
N PHE A 16 -67.43 -52.78 5.10
CA PHE A 16 -67.47 -53.52 6.37
C PHE A 16 -67.09 -55.01 6.22
N ILE A 17 -66.22 -55.37 5.27
CA ILE A 17 -65.60 -56.70 5.26
C ILE A 17 -64.44 -56.70 6.25
N PRO A 18 -64.49 -57.49 7.35
CA PRO A 18 -63.35 -57.67 8.23
C PRO A 18 -62.21 -58.33 7.47
N THR A 19 -61.01 -57.76 7.61
CA THR A 19 -59.75 -58.29 7.13
C THR A 19 -59.53 -59.70 7.66
N ARG A 20 -59.47 -60.70 6.77
CA ARG A 20 -58.72 -61.98 6.93
C ARG A 20 -58.86 -62.88 5.70
N ALA A 21 -58.04 -62.59 4.70
CA ALA A 21 -57.33 -63.52 3.82
C ALA A 21 -56.83 -62.68 2.64
N ALA A 22 -55.53 -62.72 2.39
CA ALA A 22 -54.98 -62.25 1.12
C ALA A 22 -55.56 -63.13 0.00
N ALA A 23 -56.70 -62.70 -0.57
CA ALA A 23 -57.34 -63.43 -1.65
C ALA A 23 -56.53 -63.18 -2.93
N SER A 24 -55.87 -64.22 -3.41
CA SER A 24 -55.19 -64.24 -4.69
C SER A 24 -55.50 -65.53 -5.41
N VAL A 25 -55.55 -65.45 -6.73
CA VAL A 25 -55.61 -66.60 -7.63
C VAL A 25 -54.26 -66.67 -8.32
N ASP A 26 -53.46 -67.64 -7.88
CA ASP A 26 -52.11 -67.87 -8.40
C ASP A 26 -52.16 -68.99 -9.44
N LEU A 27 -52.11 -68.60 -10.71
CA LEU A 27 -51.90 -69.48 -11.85
C LEU A 27 -50.40 -69.69 -12.04
N ALA A 28 -49.78 -70.40 -11.10
CA ALA A 28 -48.33 -70.56 -11.04
C ALA A 28 -47.89 -72.02 -10.82
N VAL A 29 -46.81 -72.43 -11.48
CA VAL A 29 -46.13 -73.72 -11.27
C VAL A 29 -44.80 -73.45 -10.58
N SER A 30 -44.59 -74.05 -9.40
CA SER A 30 -43.39 -73.80 -8.57
C SER A 30 -43.14 -72.30 -8.30
N GLY A 31 -44.22 -71.53 -8.15
CA GLY A 31 -44.17 -70.08 -7.92
C GLY A 31 -43.90 -69.25 -9.18
N TRP A 32 -43.75 -69.84 -10.36
CA TRP A 32 -43.62 -69.13 -11.64
C TRP A 32 -44.97 -69.07 -12.37
N GLY A 33 -45.48 -67.87 -12.66
CA GLY A 33 -46.73 -67.71 -13.41
C GLY A 33 -47.41 -66.35 -13.27
N LEU A 34 -48.74 -66.37 -13.26
CA LEU A 34 -49.60 -65.19 -13.14
C LEU A 34 -50.34 -65.20 -11.80
N SER A 35 -50.24 -64.13 -11.01
CA SER A 35 -51.07 -63.91 -9.82
C SER A 35 -52.07 -62.79 -10.06
N LEU A 36 -53.33 -63.04 -9.73
CA LEU A 36 -54.40 -62.07 -9.70
C LEU A 36 -54.85 -61.87 -8.25
N GLY A 37 -54.61 -60.69 -7.69
CA GLY A 37 -54.95 -60.37 -6.30
C GLY A 37 -53.73 -60.28 -5.39
N ASN A 38 -53.96 -60.35 -4.07
CA ASN A 38 -52.99 -59.92 -3.08
C ASN A 38 -51.98 -61.02 -2.66
N SER A 39 -51.38 -61.75 -3.61
CA SER A 39 -50.39 -62.80 -3.29
C SER A 39 -49.14 -62.17 -2.67
N ASN A 40 -48.58 -62.81 -1.65
CA ASN A 40 -47.40 -62.32 -0.92
C ASN A 40 -46.08 -62.64 -1.65
N ARG A 41 -46.05 -63.72 -2.47
CA ARG A 41 -44.86 -64.18 -3.21
C ARG A 41 -45.21 -64.72 -4.59
N ILE A 42 -44.53 -64.22 -5.62
CA ILE A 42 -44.61 -64.80 -6.96
C ILE A 42 -43.38 -64.47 -7.82
N ASN A 43 -43.01 -65.40 -8.70
CA ASN A 43 -42.13 -65.16 -9.84
C ASN A 43 -42.98 -65.08 -11.11
N GLY A 44 -42.85 -64.02 -11.91
CA GLY A 44 -43.68 -63.80 -13.11
C GLY A 44 -44.49 -62.51 -13.05
N LEU A 45 -45.77 -62.55 -13.44
CA LEU A 45 -46.64 -61.37 -13.51
C LEU A 45 -47.63 -61.36 -12.35
N ARG A 46 -47.70 -60.25 -11.61
CA ARG A 46 -48.66 -60.02 -10.53
C ARG A 46 -49.51 -58.82 -10.84
N LEU A 47 -50.83 -58.98 -10.87
CA LEU A 47 -51.80 -57.91 -11.03
C LEU A 47 -52.65 -57.82 -9.76
N ASN A 48 -52.63 -56.67 -9.10
CA ASN A 48 -53.35 -56.47 -7.86
C ASN A 48 -54.06 -55.11 -7.84
N PHE A 49 -55.18 -55.03 -7.12
CA PHE A 49 -55.89 -53.76 -6.97
C PHE A 49 -55.21 -52.85 -5.93
N ILE A 50 -54.94 -53.37 -4.72
CA ILE A 50 -54.24 -52.67 -3.63
C ILE A 50 -53.22 -53.63 -3.02
N ASP A 51 -51.92 -53.31 -3.11
CA ASP A 51 -50.86 -54.08 -2.46
C ASP A 51 -50.90 -53.94 -0.94
N ASP A 52 -51.06 -55.06 -0.22
CA ASP A 52 -51.06 -55.12 1.24
C ASP A 52 -50.40 -56.42 1.75
N GLY A 53 -49.34 -56.33 2.54
CA GLY A 53 -48.59 -57.52 3.00
C GLY A 53 -47.75 -58.22 1.93
N LEU A 54 -47.30 -57.52 0.88
CA LEU A 54 -46.40 -58.07 -0.13
C LEU A 54 -45.01 -58.40 0.44
N GLU A 55 -44.41 -59.54 0.07
CA GLU A 55 -43.09 -59.96 0.54
C GLU A 55 -42.04 -60.06 -0.58
N ALA A 56 -42.33 -60.72 -1.71
CA ALA A 56 -41.37 -60.78 -2.80
C ALA A 56 -41.99 -61.01 -4.19
N VAL A 57 -41.51 -60.27 -5.18
CA VAL A 57 -41.84 -60.48 -6.59
C VAL A 57 -40.55 -60.54 -7.41
N THR A 58 -40.39 -61.59 -8.22
CA THR A 58 -39.35 -61.63 -9.26
C THR A 58 -40.04 -61.61 -10.63
N GLY A 59 -40.11 -60.46 -11.28
CA GLY A 59 -40.85 -60.28 -12.53
C GLY A 59 -41.53 -58.92 -12.60
N VAL A 60 -42.84 -58.88 -12.87
CA VAL A 60 -43.61 -57.64 -13.03
C VAL A 60 -44.73 -57.58 -11.99
N ASN A 61 -44.71 -56.56 -11.12
CA ASN A 61 -45.78 -56.25 -10.18
C ASN A 61 -46.59 -55.04 -10.65
N VAL A 62 -47.91 -55.18 -10.72
CA VAL A 62 -48.83 -54.09 -11.09
C VAL A 62 -49.84 -53.86 -9.96
N THR A 63 -49.90 -52.63 -9.42
CA THR A 63 -50.92 -52.19 -8.45
C THR A 63 -51.82 -51.12 -9.06
N LEU A 64 -53.12 -51.40 -9.13
CA LEU A 64 -54.08 -50.51 -9.81
C LEU A 64 -54.54 -49.32 -8.95
N TRP A 65 -54.25 -49.34 -7.65
CA TRP A 65 -54.58 -48.25 -6.71
C TRP A 65 -53.40 -47.97 -5.76
N LYS A 66 -53.63 -47.12 -4.75
CA LYS A 66 -52.65 -46.79 -3.71
C LYS A 66 -52.28 -48.03 -2.90
N ALA A 67 -51.04 -48.51 -3.05
CA ALA A 67 -50.47 -49.56 -2.22
C ALA A 67 -50.46 -49.16 -0.73
N GLN A 68 -50.74 -50.11 0.15
CA GLN A 68 -50.45 -49.99 1.58
C GLN A 68 -48.93 -50.04 1.81
N ARG A 69 -48.52 -49.73 3.04
CA ARG A 69 -47.12 -49.81 3.45
C ARG A 69 -46.68 -51.29 3.47
N ASN A 70 -45.76 -51.68 2.59
CA ASN A 70 -45.22 -53.04 2.50
C ASN A 70 -43.74 -53.10 2.94
N PRO A 71 -43.46 -53.17 4.25
CA PRO A 71 -42.10 -53.03 4.79
C PRO A 71 -41.19 -54.22 4.49
N ASN A 72 -41.74 -55.36 4.04
CA ASN A 72 -40.98 -56.56 3.71
C ASN A 72 -40.81 -56.80 2.20
N ALA A 73 -41.55 -56.07 1.36
CA ALA A 73 -41.65 -56.32 -0.07
C ALA A 73 -40.32 -56.10 -0.82
N VAL A 74 -39.81 -57.14 -1.48
CA VAL A 74 -38.67 -57.05 -2.40
C VAL A 74 -39.15 -57.32 -3.83
N ILE A 75 -39.07 -56.31 -4.69
CA ILE A 75 -39.44 -56.47 -6.10
C ILE A 75 -38.16 -56.45 -6.93
N ARG A 76 -37.90 -57.55 -7.66
CA ARG A 76 -36.81 -57.67 -8.65
C ARG A 76 -37.43 -57.73 -10.04
N GLY A 77 -37.25 -56.69 -10.85
CA GLY A 77 -37.90 -56.54 -12.16
C GLY A 77 -38.67 -55.23 -12.26
N ALA A 78 -39.95 -55.26 -12.64
CA ALA A 78 -40.76 -54.06 -12.81
C ALA A 78 -41.82 -53.91 -11.72
N ALA A 79 -41.98 -52.72 -11.15
CA ALA A 79 -43.07 -52.33 -10.25
C ALA A 79 -43.83 -51.16 -10.89
N VAL A 80 -45.09 -51.37 -11.25
CA VAL A 80 -45.93 -50.37 -11.93
C VAL A 80 -47.17 -50.10 -11.09
N GLY A 81 -47.44 -48.83 -10.78
CA GLY A 81 -48.58 -48.45 -9.95
C GLY A 81 -49.32 -47.23 -10.51
N LEU A 82 -50.66 -47.29 -10.57
CA LEU A 82 -51.47 -46.14 -11.00
C LEU A 82 -51.28 -44.94 -10.05
N VAL A 83 -51.37 -45.20 -8.74
CA VAL A 83 -50.98 -44.21 -7.72
C VAL A 83 -49.49 -44.35 -7.43
N GLY A 84 -49.02 -45.57 -7.18
CA GLY A 84 -47.61 -45.79 -6.89
C GLY A 84 -47.29 -47.11 -6.21
N PRO A 85 -46.18 -47.79 -6.57
CA PRO A 85 -45.69 -48.91 -5.79
C PRO A 85 -45.14 -48.43 -4.44
N TYR A 86 -45.34 -49.26 -3.40
CA TYR A 86 -44.73 -49.10 -2.08
C TYR A 86 -44.08 -50.43 -1.70
N ALA A 87 -42.76 -50.47 -1.56
CA ALA A 87 -42.02 -51.69 -1.22
C ALA A 87 -40.87 -51.44 -0.25
N ARG A 88 -40.26 -52.50 0.30
CA ARG A 88 -39.00 -52.38 1.05
C ARG A 88 -37.85 -52.03 0.12
N ARG A 89 -37.73 -52.76 -1.00
CA ARG A 89 -36.66 -52.60 -1.98
C ARG A 89 -37.18 -52.88 -3.38
N ILE A 90 -36.72 -52.09 -4.36
CA ILE A 90 -36.98 -52.34 -5.78
C ILE A 90 -35.64 -52.39 -6.53
N ASP A 91 -35.34 -53.52 -7.15
CA ASP A 91 -34.19 -53.72 -8.04
C ASP A 91 -34.72 -53.86 -9.50
N GLY A 92 -34.73 -52.76 -10.27
CA GLY A 92 -35.17 -52.73 -11.67
C GLY A 92 -35.92 -51.45 -12.06
N LEU A 93 -37.11 -51.59 -12.66
CA LEU A 93 -37.95 -50.48 -13.12
C LEU A 93 -39.07 -50.18 -12.12
N ALA A 94 -39.21 -48.95 -11.66
CA ALA A 94 -40.29 -48.52 -10.76
C ALA A 94 -41.06 -47.34 -11.37
N ILE A 95 -42.32 -47.54 -11.75
CA ILE A 95 -43.16 -46.51 -12.36
C ILE A 95 -44.40 -46.30 -11.51
N GLY A 96 -44.47 -45.16 -10.84
CA GLY A 96 -45.66 -44.69 -10.12
C GLY A 96 -46.30 -43.52 -10.85
N GLY A 97 -47.61 -43.60 -11.12
CA GLY A 97 -48.34 -42.49 -11.73
C GLY A 97 -48.34 -41.23 -10.86
N ILE A 98 -48.31 -41.38 -9.53
CA ILE A 98 -48.19 -40.28 -8.57
C ILE A 98 -46.88 -40.40 -7.76
N TYR A 99 -46.61 -41.52 -7.08
CA TYR A 99 -45.40 -41.69 -6.28
C TYR A 99 -44.70 -43.03 -6.54
N THR A 100 -43.40 -43.10 -6.36
CA THR A 100 -42.67 -44.36 -6.17
C THR A 100 -42.01 -44.32 -4.80
N ILE A 101 -42.32 -45.29 -3.92
CA ILE A 101 -41.83 -45.27 -2.54
C ILE A 101 -41.10 -46.58 -2.20
N THR A 102 -39.89 -46.48 -1.67
CA THR A 102 -39.16 -47.61 -1.07
C THR A 102 -38.75 -47.32 0.37
N GLU A 103 -38.86 -48.29 1.29
CA GLU A 103 -38.39 -48.09 2.67
C GLU A 103 -36.88 -48.16 2.82
N HIS A 104 -36.20 -48.94 1.97
CA HIS A 104 -34.75 -49.03 1.89
C HIS A 104 -34.34 -48.63 0.47
N ASP A 105 -33.88 -49.57 -0.34
CA ASP A 105 -33.12 -49.23 -1.54
C ASP A 105 -33.96 -49.26 -2.80
N LEU A 106 -33.59 -48.37 -3.73
CA LEU A 106 -34.03 -48.42 -5.12
C LEU A 106 -32.80 -48.51 -6.02
N ARG A 107 -32.70 -49.59 -6.79
CA ARG A 107 -31.61 -49.79 -7.77
C ARG A 107 -32.18 -49.94 -9.17
N GLY A 108 -31.99 -48.93 -10.02
CA GLY A 108 -32.44 -48.96 -11.42
C GLY A 108 -33.08 -47.66 -11.87
N ILE A 109 -34.20 -47.73 -12.60
CA ILE A 109 -34.90 -46.56 -13.16
C ILE A 109 -36.21 -46.36 -12.39
N SER A 110 -36.43 -45.17 -11.86
CA SER A 110 -37.63 -44.82 -11.12
C SER A 110 -38.29 -43.56 -11.67
N PHE A 111 -39.63 -43.60 -11.74
CA PHE A 111 -40.48 -42.48 -12.11
C PHE A 111 -41.62 -42.34 -11.10
N GLY A 112 -41.90 -41.11 -10.68
CA GLY A 112 -43.06 -40.77 -9.86
C GLY A 112 -43.62 -39.41 -10.27
N GLY A 113 -44.89 -39.35 -10.67
CA GLY A 113 -45.52 -38.11 -11.14
C GLY A 113 -45.32 -36.92 -10.19
N LEU A 114 -45.64 -37.07 -8.91
CA LEU A 114 -45.32 -36.13 -7.84
C LEU A 114 -43.96 -36.42 -7.19
N GLY A 115 -43.51 -37.67 -7.10
CA GLY A 115 -42.13 -37.89 -6.66
C GLY A 115 -41.69 -39.33 -6.42
N VAL A 116 -40.39 -39.47 -6.21
CA VAL A 116 -39.72 -40.71 -5.83
C VAL A 116 -39.12 -40.50 -4.44
N ASP A 117 -39.52 -41.34 -3.48
CA ASP A 117 -39.07 -41.27 -2.09
C ASP A 117 -38.42 -42.61 -1.69
N VAL A 118 -37.15 -42.56 -1.31
CA VAL A 118 -36.31 -43.73 -1.04
C VAL A 118 -35.76 -43.63 0.39
N GLY A 119 -36.19 -44.53 1.27
CA GLY A 119 -35.78 -44.54 2.68
C GLY A 119 -34.34 -45.03 2.94
N GLY A 120 -33.67 -45.57 1.92
CA GLY A 120 -32.27 -45.98 1.91
C GLY A 120 -31.53 -45.35 0.73
N ASP A 121 -30.78 -46.17 -0.02
CA ASP A 121 -29.98 -45.70 -1.16
C ASP A 121 -30.76 -45.72 -2.47
N LEU A 122 -30.61 -44.65 -3.27
CA LEU A 122 -31.03 -44.63 -4.67
C LEU A 122 -29.80 -44.80 -5.56
N THR A 123 -29.69 -45.93 -6.26
CA THR A 123 -28.65 -46.17 -7.27
C THR A 123 -29.28 -46.24 -8.66
N GLY A 124 -28.93 -45.31 -9.56
CA GLY A 124 -29.46 -45.28 -10.93
C GLY A 124 -30.13 -43.96 -11.31
N LEU A 125 -31.30 -44.03 -11.98
CA LEU A 125 -32.02 -42.86 -12.48
C LEU A 125 -33.33 -42.68 -11.71
N GLY A 126 -33.56 -41.50 -11.13
CA GLY A 126 -34.84 -41.12 -10.52
C GLY A 126 -35.42 -39.87 -11.16
N LEU A 127 -36.67 -39.93 -11.59
CA LEU A 127 -37.38 -38.84 -12.24
C LEU A 127 -38.70 -38.55 -11.51
N GLY A 128 -38.93 -37.30 -11.08
CA GLY A 128 -40.22 -36.90 -10.53
C GLY A 128 -40.54 -35.43 -10.69
N LEU A 129 -41.78 -35.09 -11.04
CA LEU A 129 -42.15 -33.69 -11.30
C LEU A 129 -42.21 -32.86 -10.02
N GLY A 130 -42.52 -33.47 -8.87
CA GLY A 130 -42.40 -32.79 -7.56
C GLY A 130 -41.02 -32.97 -6.96
N GLY A 131 -40.53 -34.20 -6.79
CA GLY A 131 -39.14 -34.38 -6.34
C GLY A 131 -38.64 -35.82 -6.26
N VAL A 132 -37.33 -35.95 -6.10
CA VAL A 132 -36.63 -37.23 -5.92
C VAL A 132 -35.72 -37.11 -4.71
N ILE A 133 -36.01 -37.88 -3.65
CA ILE A 133 -35.31 -37.77 -2.37
C ILE A 133 -34.89 -39.16 -1.91
N ALA A 134 -33.62 -39.30 -1.54
CA ALA A 134 -33.10 -40.45 -0.80
C ALA A 134 -32.78 -40.06 0.65
N VAL A 135 -33.07 -40.94 1.62
CA VAL A 135 -32.75 -40.72 3.02
C VAL A 135 -31.29 -41.08 3.32
N GLN A 136 -30.69 -42.03 2.59
CA GLN A 136 -29.25 -42.28 2.64
C GLN A 136 -28.61 -41.63 1.43
N ASP A 137 -28.05 -42.40 0.50
CA ASP A 137 -27.21 -41.84 -0.55
C ASP A 137 -27.87 -41.92 -1.93
N VAL A 138 -27.54 -40.96 -2.79
CA VAL A 138 -27.82 -41.04 -4.23
C VAL A 138 -26.53 -41.40 -4.96
N HIS A 139 -26.55 -42.51 -5.69
CA HIS A 139 -25.51 -42.93 -6.61
C HIS A 139 -26.07 -42.97 -8.04
N GLY A 140 -26.09 -41.83 -8.72
CA GLY A 140 -26.66 -41.74 -10.06
C GLY A 140 -27.26 -40.37 -10.39
N ILE A 141 -28.34 -40.35 -11.16
CA ILE A 141 -28.96 -39.12 -11.68
C ILE A 141 -30.36 -39.00 -11.09
N VAL A 142 -30.65 -37.91 -10.40
CA VAL A 142 -31.97 -37.59 -9.87
C VAL A 142 -32.46 -36.25 -10.41
N VAL A 143 -33.67 -36.24 -10.97
CA VAL A 143 -34.31 -35.06 -11.56
C VAL A 143 -35.64 -34.79 -10.88
N GLY A 144 -35.73 -33.67 -10.18
CA GLY A 144 -36.91 -33.21 -9.45
C GLY A 144 -37.45 -31.89 -10.00
N GLY A 145 -38.74 -31.58 -9.86
CA GLY A 145 -39.20 -30.20 -10.12
C GLY A 145 -38.94 -29.26 -8.93
N ILE A 146 -39.36 -29.64 -7.73
CA ILE A 146 -39.24 -28.84 -6.50
C ILE A 146 -37.96 -29.22 -5.74
N ARG A 147 -37.65 -30.52 -5.59
CA ARG A 147 -36.45 -30.96 -4.86
C ARG A 147 -35.83 -32.22 -5.47
N SER A 148 -34.52 -32.23 -5.59
CA SER A 148 -33.73 -33.42 -5.94
C SER A 148 -32.57 -33.58 -4.95
N GLY A 149 -32.31 -34.76 -4.43
CA GLY A 149 -31.11 -34.98 -3.62
C GLY A 149 -31.25 -36.04 -2.53
N ALA A 150 -30.42 -35.89 -1.50
CA ALA A 150 -30.28 -36.89 -0.45
C ALA A 150 -30.10 -36.26 0.95
N ARG A 151 -30.50 -36.97 2.01
CA ARG A 151 -30.05 -36.65 3.38
C ARG A 151 -28.65 -37.18 3.68
N GLY A 152 -28.14 -38.11 2.87
CA GLY A 152 -26.75 -38.52 2.87
C GLY A 152 -25.98 -37.81 1.77
N ASP A 153 -25.14 -38.58 1.08
CA ASP A 153 -24.28 -38.13 0.00
C ASP A 153 -25.00 -38.16 -1.35
N VAL A 154 -24.63 -37.22 -2.23
CA VAL A 154 -25.00 -37.28 -3.65
C VAL A 154 -23.74 -37.51 -4.46
N ASN A 155 -23.58 -38.73 -4.97
CA ASN A 155 -22.52 -39.15 -5.88
C ASN A 155 -23.09 -39.29 -7.30
N GLY A 156 -23.08 -38.20 -8.07
CA GLY A 156 -23.67 -38.16 -9.41
C GLY A 156 -24.30 -36.80 -9.75
N MET A 157 -25.54 -36.80 -10.22
CA MET A 157 -26.25 -35.59 -10.67
C MET A 157 -27.55 -35.40 -9.88
N ALA A 158 -27.74 -34.22 -9.28
CA ALA A 158 -29.00 -33.77 -8.71
C ALA A 158 -29.48 -32.53 -9.46
N LEU A 159 -30.56 -32.67 -10.22
CA LEU A 159 -31.12 -31.63 -11.09
C LEU A 159 -32.50 -31.22 -10.59
N SER A 160 -32.72 -29.93 -10.36
CA SER A 160 -33.99 -29.40 -9.86
C SER A 160 -34.35 -28.03 -10.41
N LEU A 161 -35.64 -27.74 -10.62
CA LEU A 161 -36.08 -26.34 -10.83
C LEU A 161 -36.15 -25.57 -9.51
N GLY A 162 -36.40 -26.26 -8.40
CA GLY A 162 -36.35 -25.71 -7.05
C GLY A 162 -34.97 -25.93 -6.44
N ILE A 163 -34.84 -26.94 -5.58
CA ILE A 163 -33.66 -27.17 -4.75
C ILE A 163 -32.93 -28.46 -5.15
N ALA A 164 -31.60 -28.41 -5.23
CA ALA A 164 -30.72 -29.57 -5.23
C ALA A 164 -29.96 -29.63 -3.89
N ALA A 165 -30.06 -30.72 -3.12
CA ALA A 165 -29.48 -30.74 -1.77
C ALA A 165 -28.80 -32.08 -1.40
N ALA A 166 -27.67 -32.00 -0.72
CA ALA A 166 -27.04 -33.11 0.00
C ALA A 166 -26.85 -32.71 1.47
N GLU A 167 -27.46 -33.43 2.42
CA GLU A 167 -27.26 -33.14 3.86
C GLU A 167 -25.93 -33.71 4.40
N ARG A 168 -25.15 -34.39 3.55
CA ARG A 168 -23.71 -34.63 3.77
C ARG A 168 -22.88 -34.04 2.64
N ASN A 169 -22.31 -34.88 1.78
CA ASN A 169 -21.37 -34.46 0.75
C ASN A 169 -22.01 -34.53 -0.64
N SER A 170 -21.52 -33.70 -1.55
CA SER A 170 -21.80 -33.85 -2.97
C SER A 170 -20.53 -34.09 -3.76
N ARG A 171 -20.60 -35.04 -4.71
CA ARG A 171 -19.56 -35.34 -5.68
C ARG A 171 -20.20 -35.49 -7.05
N GLY A 172 -20.06 -34.45 -7.88
CA GLY A 172 -20.61 -34.43 -9.24
C GLY A 172 -21.28 -33.11 -9.60
N LEU A 173 -22.51 -33.16 -10.12
CA LEU A 173 -23.25 -31.99 -10.57
C LEU A 173 -24.52 -31.79 -9.72
N MET A 174 -24.63 -30.64 -9.07
CA MET A 174 -25.85 -30.14 -8.48
C MET A 174 -26.29 -28.92 -9.28
N LEU A 175 -27.45 -28.99 -9.93
CA LEU A 175 -28.02 -27.89 -10.71
C LEU A 175 -29.42 -27.58 -10.22
N ALA A 176 -29.66 -26.33 -9.82
CA ALA A 176 -30.93 -25.92 -9.24
C ALA A 176 -31.41 -24.56 -9.76
N GLY A 177 -32.72 -24.35 -9.90
CA GLY A 177 -33.26 -22.99 -10.14
C GLY A 177 -33.23 -22.14 -8.86
N GLY A 178 -33.78 -22.65 -7.76
CA GLY A 178 -33.85 -21.95 -6.48
C GLY A 178 -32.56 -22.00 -5.65
N GLY A 179 -31.93 -23.17 -5.50
CA GLY A 179 -30.68 -23.25 -4.74
C GLY A 179 -30.04 -24.63 -4.71
N ALA A 180 -28.71 -24.67 -4.59
CA ALA A 180 -27.94 -25.91 -4.56
C ALA A 180 -26.94 -25.92 -3.41
N TRP A 181 -26.98 -26.93 -2.52
CA TRP A 181 -26.03 -26.98 -1.40
C TRP A 181 -25.65 -28.38 -0.92
N ALA A 182 -24.44 -28.47 -0.38
CA ALA A 182 -23.98 -29.57 0.46
C ALA A 182 -23.75 -29.06 1.90
N VAL A 183 -24.25 -29.78 2.90
CA VAL A 183 -24.07 -29.38 4.31
C VAL A 183 -22.63 -29.58 4.78
N HIS A 184 -21.91 -30.56 4.24
CA HIS A 184 -20.48 -30.76 4.51
C HIS A 184 -19.64 -30.34 3.30
N ASP A 185 -19.13 -31.29 2.52
CA ASP A 185 -18.20 -31.01 1.42
C ASP A 185 -18.90 -31.04 0.06
N ALA A 186 -18.60 -30.05 -0.78
CA ALA A 186 -19.04 -30.00 -2.17
C ALA A 186 -17.85 -30.19 -3.11
N HIS A 187 -17.92 -31.19 -3.99
CA HIS A 187 -16.92 -31.47 -5.01
C HIS A 187 -17.55 -31.55 -6.40
N GLY A 188 -17.07 -30.73 -7.34
CA GLY A 188 -17.54 -30.71 -8.72
C GLY A 188 -18.23 -29.40 -9.08
N PHE A 189 -19.46 -29.48 -9.58
CA PHE A 189 -20.22 -28.33 -10.06
C PHE A 189 -21.47 -28.16 -9.21
N VAL A 190 -21.55 -27.08 -8.44
CA VAL A 190 -22.72 -26.69 -7.65
C VAL A 190 -23.22 -25.36 -8.19
N LEU A 191 -24.28 -25.42 -8.97
CA LEU A 191 -24.77 -24.32 -9.79
C LEU A 191 -26.24 -24.05 -9.44
N ALA A 192 -26.58 -22.79 -9.14
CA ALA A 192 -27.98 -22.41 -9.02
C ALA A 192 -28.27 -21.00 -9.49
N ALA A 193 -29.48 -20.73 -9.98
CA ALA A 193 -29.90 -19.36 -10.28
C ALA A 193 -30.13 -18.54 -8.99
N GLY A 194 -30.51 -19.19 -7.89
CA GLY A 194 -30.51 -18.58 -6.56
C GLY A 194 -29.17 -18.73 -5.83
N GLY A 195 -29.22 -19.24 -4.59
CA GLY A 195 -28.05 -19.36 -3.72
C GLY A 195 -27.36 -20.73 -3.81
N VAL A 196 -26.04 -20.75 -3.65
CA VAL A 196 -25.27 -21.99 -3.53
C VAL A 196 -24.39 -22.03 -2.28
N GLY A 197 -24.17 -23.22 -1.73
CA GLY A 197 -23.41 -23.37 -0.49
C GLY A 197 -22.68 -24.70 -0.33
N ALA A 198 -21.51 -24.65 0.30
CA ALA A 198 -20.85 -25.80 0.91
C ALA A 198 -20.59 -25.48 2.39
N GLY A 199 -21.15 -26.24 3.32
CA GLY A 199 -21.04 -25.92 4.74
C GLY A 199 -19.63 -26.08 5.32
N HIS A 200 -18.78 -26.90 4.70
CA HIS A 200 -17.39 -27.08 5.10
C HIS A 200 -16.41 -26.79 3.94
N ASN A 201 -15.96 -27.79 3.16
CA ASN A 201 -15.03 -27.55 2.06
C ASN A 201 -15.71 -27.53 0.68
N GLY A 202 -15.23 -26.66 -0.20
CA GLY A 202 -15.65 -26.57 -1.59
C GLY A 202 -14.49 -26.85 -2.54
N ARG A 203 -14.65 -27.77 -3.50
CA ARG A 203 -13.68 -27.92 -4.61
C ARG A 203 -14.39 -27.97 -5.96
N GLY A 204 -13.96 -27.12 -6.88
CA GLY A 204 -14.53 -27.03 -8.23
C GLY A 204 -15.24 -25.71 -8.47
N PHE A 205 -16.46 -25.76 -9.01
CA PHE A 205 -17.24 -24.59 -9.42
C PHE A 205 -18.47 -24.45 -8.54
N ILE A 206 -18.47 -23.44 -7.67
CA ILE A 206 -19.58 -23.13 -6.75
C ILE A 206 -20.12 -21.78 -7.17
N VAL A 207 -21.19 -21.79 -7.97
CA VAL A 207 -21.69 -20.59 -8.66
C VAL A 207 -23.18 -20.39 -8.40
N GLY A 208 -23.52 -19.27 -7.76
CA GLY A 208 -24.90 -18.87 -7.47
C GLY A 208 -25.27 -17.59 -8.20
N GLY A 209 -26.46 -17.54 -8.80
CA GLY A 209 -26.97 -16.32 -9.43
C GLY A 209 -27.21 -15.20 -8.42
N VAL A 210 -27.56 -15.51 -7.16
CA VAL A 210 -27.65 -14.52 -6.07
C VAL A 210 -26.37 -14.50 -5.25
N GLY A 211 -25.90 -15.65 -4.75
CA GLY A 211 -24.72 -15.70 -3.91
C GLY A 211 -24.13 -17.09 -3.75
N ALA A 212 -22.84 -17.15 -3.40
CA ALA A 212 -22.10 -18.38 -3.19
C ALA A 212 -21.28 -18.32 -1.90
N ALA A 213 -21.34 -19.39 -1.10
CA ALA A 213 -20.60 -19.46 0.16
C ALA A 213 -19.94 -20.83 0.36
N VAL A 214 -18.72 -20.82 0.90
CA VAL A 214 -18.02 -22.00 1.41
C VAL A 214 -17.61 -21.74 2.86
N GLY A 215 -18.05 -22.59 3.79
CA GLY A 215 -17.88 -22.36 5.22
C GLY A 215 -16.44 -22.41 5.72
N HIS A 216 -15.57 -23.19 5.07
CA HIS A 216 -14.18 -23.38 5.48
C HIS A 216 -13.21 -23.16 4.30
N ASN A 217 -12.64 -24.21 3.71
CA ASN A 217 -11.64 -24.09 2.65
C ASN A 217 -12.24 -24.28 1.26
N ALA A 218 -11.79 -23.46 0.31
CA ALA A 218 -12.20 -23.56 -1.08
C ALA A 218 -11.01 -23.68 -2.03
N ALA A 219 -11.16 -24.51 -3.07
CA ALA A 219 -10.25 -24.59 -4.20
C ALA A 219 -11.01 -24.57 -5.53
N GLY A 220 -10.71 -23.61 -6.40
CA GLY A 220 -11.39 -23.46 -7.70
C GLY A 220 -12.08 -22.10 -7.85
N LEU A 221 -13.36 -22.11 -8.22
CA LEU A 221 -14.18 -20.91 -8.43
C LEU A 221 -15.33 -20.86 -7.42
N VAL A 222 -15.43 -19.74 -6.69
CA VAL A 222 -16.60 -19.40 -5.87
C VAL A 222 -17.14 -18.07 -6.38
N ALA A 223 -18.32 -18.09 -7.01
CA ALA A 223 -18.86 -16.91 -7.68
C ALA A 223 -20.34 -16.66 -7.37
N GLY A 224 -20.68 -15.41 -7.08
CA GLY A 224 -22.04 -15.00 -6.71
C GLY A 224 -22.43 -13.69 -7.38
N GLY A 225 -23.69 -13.58 -7.84
CA GLY A 225 -24.18 -12.36 -8.48
C GLY A 225 -24.13 -11.13 -7.56
N LEU A 226 -24.63 -11.22 -6.34
CA LEU A 226 -24.50 -10.16 -5.32
C LEU A 226 -23.19 -10.31 -4.53
N GLY A 227 -22.85 -11.52 -4.11
CA GLY A 227 -21.58 -11.72 -3.41
C GLY A 227 -21.14 -13.18 -3.25
N ALA A 228 -19.85 -13.33 -2.99
CA ALA A 228 -19.18 -14.61 -2.82
C ALA A 228 -18.24 -14.59 -1.60
N GLY A 229 -18.21 -15.69 -0.84
CA GLY A 229 -17.42 -15.78 0.37
C GLY A 229 -16.83 -17.16 0.63
N VAL A 230 -15.59 -17.17 1.13
CA VAL A 230 -14.91 -18.36 1.66
C VAL A 230 -14.49 -18.08 3.09
N GLY A 231 -14.93 -18.92 4.03
CA GLY A 231 -14.79 -18.65 5.46
C GLY A 231 -13.35 -18.71 5.99
N HIS A 232 -12.50 -19.56 5.42
CA HIS A 232 -11.11 -19.75 5.87
C HIS A 232 -10.11 -19.46 4.75
N SER A 233 -9.57 -20.49 4.07
CA SER A 233 -8.54 -20.30 3.05
C SER A 233 -9.04 -20.58 1.64
N MET A 234 -8.55 -19.78 0.69
CA MET A 234 -8.88 -19.90 -0.73
C MET A 234 -7.64 -20.17 -1.57
N THR A 235 -7.76 -21.10 -2.52
CA THR A 235 -6.85 -21.23 -3.66
C THR A 235 -7.66 -21.18 -4.95
N GLY A 236 -7.52 -20.10 -5.72
CA GLY A 236 -8.29 -19.86 -6.95
C GLY A 236 -9.04 -18.52 -6.93
N LEU A 237 -10.24 -18.46 -7.50
CA LEU A 237 -10.96 -17.21 -7.73
C LEU A 237 -12.24 -17.10 -6.88
N VAL A 238 -12.40 -15.97 -6.19
CA VAL A 238 -13.64 -15.55 -5.55
C VAL A 238 -14.17 -14.32 -6.29
N GLY A 239 -15.38 -14.39 -6.81
CA GLY A 239 -15.99 -13.32 -7.61
C GLY A 239 -17.37 -12.93 -7.13
N GLY A 240 -17.58 -11.65 -6.84
CA GLY A 240 -18.87 -11.12 -6.42
C GLY A 240 -19.27 -9.89 -7.23
N GLY A 241 -20.56 -9.65 -7.44
CA GLY A 241 -20.99 -8.38 -8.04
C GLY A 241 -20.72 -7.20 -7.11
N PHE A 242 -21.18 -7.27 -5.85
CA PHE A 242 -21.03 -6.21 -4.85
C PHE A 242 -20.00 -6.53 -3.76
N GLY A 243 -19.84 -7.80 -3.38
CA GLY A 243 -18.91 -8.22 -2.33
C GLY A 243 -18.22 -9.54 -2.63
N ALA A 244 -16.89 -9.58 -2.48
CA ALA A 244 -16.11 -10.80 -2.54
C ALA A 244 -15.14 -10.87 -1.36
N GLY A 245 -15.04 -12.02 -0.70
CA GLY A 245 -14.21 -12.14 0.51
C GLY A 245 -13.62 -13.51 0.76
N VAL A 246 -12.41 -13.51 1.33
CA VAL A 246 -11.76 -14.68 1.93
C VAL A 246 -11.48 -14.35 3.39
N GLY A 247 -11.97 -15.18 4.32
CA GLY A 247 -11.96 -14.88 5.75
C GLY A 247 -10.58 -14.92 6.40
N HIS A 248 -9.67 -15.77 5.90
CA HIS A 248 -8.30 -15.89 6.40
C HIS A 248 -7.29 -15.66 5.28
N ASP A 249 -6.81 -16.73 4.62
CA ASP A 249 -5.70 -16.63 3.66
C ASP A 249 -6.12 -16.85 2.21
N LEU A 250 -5.66 -15.96 1.33
CA LEU A 250 -5.62 -16.21 -0.11
C LEU A 250 -4.25 -16.79 -0.46
N ASN A 251 -4.15 -18.12 -0.54
CA ASN A 251 -2.87 -18.81 -0.75
C ASN A 251 -2.29 -18.57 -2.15
N LEU A 252 -3.15 -18.50 -3.16
CA LEU A 252 -2.82 -18.15 -4.54
C LEU A 252 -4.12 -17.91 -5.28
N GLY A 253 -4.34 -16.71 -5.79
CA GLY A 253 -5.55 -16.47 -6.56
C GLY A 253 -6.00 -15.03 -6.70
N ALA A 254 -7.32 -14.87 -6.84
CA ALA A 254 -7.92 -13.56 -6.96
C ALA A 254 -9.25 -13.41 -6.21
N VAL A 255 -9.49 -12.22 -5.68
CA VAL A 255 -10.76 -11.83 -5.04
C VAL A 255 -11.27 -10.59 -5.74
N LEU A 256 -12.34 -10.72 -6.53
CA LEU A 256 -12.79 -9.69 -7.47
C LEU A 256 -14.22 -9.23 -7.18
N SER A 257 -14.44 -7.92 -7.12
CA SER A 257 -15.75 -7.32 -6.88
C SER A 257 -15.87 -5.92 -7.47
N LEU A 258 -17.07 -5.53 -7.95
CA LEU A 258 -17.36 -4.13 -8.31
C LEU A 258 -17.60 -3.26 -7.07
N GLY A 259 -17.96 -3.85 -5.93
CA GLY A 259 -18.05 -3.14 -4.65
C GLY A 259 -16.78 -3.34 -3.83
N GLY A 260 -16.89 -4.08 -2.73
CA GLY A 260 -15.78 -4.39 -1.83
C GLY A 260 -15.13 -5.75 -2.12
N ALA A 261 -13.79 -5.81 -2.06
CA ALA A 261 -13.04 -7.06 -2.11
C ALA A 261 -12.04 -7.15 -0.94
N GLY A 262 -11.95 -8.29 -0.27
CA GLY A 262 -11.11 -8.41 0.93
C GLY A 262 -10.53 -9.78 1.20
N VAL A 263 -9.35 -9.79 1.83
CA VAL A 263 -8.71 -10.97 2.42
C VAL A 263 -8.43 -10.65 3.90
N GLY A 264 -8.91 -11.50 4.81
CA GLY A 264 -8.92 -11.21 6.24
C GLY A 264 -7.54 -11.23 6.91
N HIS A 265 -6.61 -12.05 6.42
CA HIS A 265 -5.26 -12.20 6.96
C HIS A 265 -4.20 -12.01 5.86
N ASP A 266 -3.54 -13.07 5.39
CA ASP A 266 -2.47 -12.98 4.40
C ASP A 266 -2.97 -13.22 2.97
N GLY A 267 -2.45 -12.42 2.03
CA GLY A 267 -2.82 -12.53 0.63
C GLY A 267 -1.62 -12.75 -0.28
N LEU A 268 -1.68 -13.78 -1.12
CA LEU A 268 -0.82 -13.96 -2.27
C LEU A 268 -1.67 -13.95 -3.54
N GLY A 269 -1.63 -12.85 -4.30
CA GLY A 269 -2.36 -12.75 -5.55
C GLY A 269 -2.94 -11.37 -5.85
N VAL A 270 -4.15 -11.35 -6.41
CA VAL A 270 -4.82 -10.15 -6.95
C VAL A 270 -6.15 -9.97 -6.26
N VAL A 271 -6.29 -8.95 -5.44
CA VAL A 271 -7.61 -8.59 -4.90
C VAL A 271 -8.08 -7.43 -5.81
N VAL A 272 -9.33 -7.26 -6.28
CA VAL A 272 -9.77 -5.94 -6.79
C VAL A 272 -11.20 -5.64 -6.38
N GLY A 273 -11.40 -4.45 -5.82
CA GLY A 273 -12.67 -3.91 -5.36
C GLY A 273 -12.92 -2.58 -6.04
N GLY A 274 -14.09 -2.43 -6.66
CA GLY A 274 -14.45 -1.20 -7.37
C GLY A 274 -14.65 0.01 -6.45
N VAL A 275 -15.16 -0.18 -5.23
CA VAL A 275 -15.23 0.87 -4.20
C VAL A 275 -13.96 0.85 -3.36
N GLY A 276 -13.62 -0.30 -2.81
CA GLY A 276 -12.58 -0.39 -1.82
C GLY A 276 -12.19 -1.81 -1.49
N ALA A 277 -11.16 -1.91 -0.68
CA ALA A 277 -10.29 -3.05 -0.80
C ALA A 277 -9.24 -3.18 0.29
N GLY A 278 -9.02 -4.40 0.74
CA GLY A 278 -7.99 -4.60 1.74
C GLY A 278 -7.48 -6.02 1.90
N VAL A 279 -6.26 -6.10 2.40
CA VAL A 279 -5.65 -7.31 2.94
C VAL A 279 -5.28 -7.02 4.39
N GLY A 280 -5.77 -7.84 5.32
CA GLY A 280 -5.71 -7.54 6.76
C GLY A 280 -4.30 -7.55 7.35
N HIS A 281 -3.40 -8.38 6.82
CA HIS A 281 -2.04 -8.54 7.33
C HIS A 281 -0.99 -8.34 6.23
N ASP A 282 -0.30 -9.39 5.77
CA ASP A 282 0.74 -9.27 4.75
C ASP A 282 0.19 -9.54 3.35
N HIS A 283 0.69 -8.79 2.37
CA HIS A 283 0.31 -8.98 0.98
C HIS A 283 1.52 -9.01 0.05
N THR A 284 1.54 -10.00 -0.83
CA THR A 284 2.48 -10.04 -1.96
C THR A 284 1.72 -9.99 -3.26
N GLY A 285 2.04 -8.99 -4.07
CA GLY A 285 1.34 -8.70 -5.30
C GLY A 285 0.50 -7.43 -5.20
N ILE A 286 -0.44 -7.31 -6.11
CA ILE A 286 -1.15 -6.07 -6.38
C ILE A 286 -2.44 -6.24 -5.54
N VAL A 287 -3.05 -5.23 -4.98
CA VAL A 287 -3.85 -4.35 -5.82
C VAL A 287 -4.71 -3.53 -4.85
N LEU A 288 -5.44 -2.53 -5.35
CA LEU A 288 -6.88 -2.48 -5.16
C LEU A 288 -7.42 -1.04 -5.17
N GLY A 289 -8.74 -0.96 -5.40
CA GLY A 289 -9.33 0.00 -6.32
C GLY A 289 -10.02 1.20 -5.70
N GLY A 290 -11.24 1.47 -6.17
CA GLY A 290 -11.58 2.79 -6.70
C GLY A 290 -11.37 3.98 -5.78
N LEU A 291 -11.88 3.93 -4.54
CA LEU A 291 -11.70 4.99 -3.56
C LEU A 291 -10.46 4.76 -2.69
N GLY A 292 -10.26 3.54 -2.22
CA GLY A 292 -9.16 3.28 -1.30
C GLY A 292 -8.74 1.83 -1.31
N ALA A 293 -7.46 1.64 -1.05
CA ALA A 293 -6.91 0.34 -0.77
C ALA A 293 -5.89 0.42 0.36
N GLY A 294 -5.66 -0.74 0.99
CA GLY A 294 -4.73 -0.85 2.09
C GLY A 294 -4.26 -2.27 2.32
N VAL A 295 -3.02 -2.39 2.78
CA VAL A 295 -2.46 -3.62 3.35
C VAL A 295 -2.11 -3.33 4.80
N GLY A 296 -2.68 -4.11 5.73
CA GLY A 296 -2.62 -3.81 7.16
C GLY A 296 -1.22 -3.87 7.76
N HIS A 297 -0.33 -4.69 7.20
CA HIS A 297 1.04 -4.87 7.68
C HIS A 297 2.07 -4.65 6.56
N SER A 298 2.67 -5.70 6.00
CA SER A 298 3.74 -5.58 5.00
C SER A 298 3.24 -5.80 3.57
N LEU A 299 3.59 -4.88 2.67
CA LEU A 299 3.29 -4.96 1.23
C LEU A 299 4.55 -5.27 0.43
N ASN A 300 4.48 -6.31 -0.41
CA ASN A 300 5.44 -6.57 -1.48
C ASN A 300 4.79 -6.27 -2.85
N GLY A 301 4.76 -4.97 -3.16
CA GLY A 301 4.38 -4.25 -4.40
C GLY A 301 3.18 -4.74 -5.22
N ILE A 302 2.03 -4.08 -5.31
CA ILE A 302 1.63 -2.65 -5.43
C ILE A 302 0.25 -2.57 -4.69
N VAL A 303 -0.37 -1.48 -4.24
CA VAL A 303 -1.27 -0.66 -5.08
C VAL A 303 -2.29 -0.07 -4.22
N LEU A 304 -2.50 1.21 -4.50
CA LEU A 304 -3.51 1.88 -3.81
C LEU A 304 -4.20 2.93 -4.69
N GLY A 305 -5.53 2.80 -4.74
CA GLY A 305 -6.42 3.46 -5.68
C GLY A 305 -6.78 4.90 -5.31
N GLY A 306 -7.92 5.37 -5.80
CA GLY A 306 -8.14 6.77 -6.20
C GLY A 306 -7.89 7.81 -5.11
N VAL A 307 -8.47 7.68 -3.92
CA VAL A 307 -8.31 8.69 -2.86
C VAL A 307 -7.09 8.41 -2.00
N GLY A 308 -7.05 7.21 -1.42
CA GLY A 308 -6.18 6.90 -0.30
C GLY A 308 -5.56 5.52 -0.35
N ALA A 309 -4.41 5.43 0.29
CA ALA A 309 -3.45 4.43 -0.07
C ALA A 309 -2.37 4.22 0.99
N SER A 310 -2.35 3.03 1.60
CA SER A 310 -1.31 2.74 2.59
C SER A 310 -0.86 1.28 2.69
N ALA A 311 0.41 1.11 3.09
CA ALA A 311 0.89 -0.09 3.76
C ALA A 311 1.11 0.25 5.24
N GLY A 312 0.58 -0.57 6.14
CA GLY A 312 0.61 -0.29 7.59
C GLY A 312 2.01 -0.32 8.20
N HIS A 313 2.94 -1.09 7.64
CA HIS A 313 4.29 -1.25 8.17
C HIS A 313 5.36 -1.11 7.06
N GLU A 314 5.83 -2.23 6.50
CA GLU A 314 6.85 -2.25 5.43
C GLU A 314 6.22 -2.12 4.05
N LEU A 315 6.83 -1.32 3.17
CA LEU A 315 6.45 -1.21 1.76
C LEU A 315 7.63 -1.54 0.85
N ASN A 316 7.50 -2.59 0.05
CA ASN A 316 8.42 -2.92 -1.04
C ASN A 316 7.75 -2.62 -2.39
N GLY A 317 7.66 -1.32 -2.70
CA GLY A 317 7.36 -0.64 -3.98
C GLY A 317 6.09 -1.09 -4.70
N ILE A 318 4.95 -0.41 -4.69
CA ILE A 318 4.60 1.00 -4.94
C ILE A 318 3.20 1.07 -4.20
N VAL A 319 2.87 1.89 -3.17
CA VAL A 319 2.22 3.22 -3.30
C VAL A 319 0.69 3.32 -3.26
N GLY A 320 0.16 4.57 -3.21
CA GLY A 320 -0.87 5.06 -4.17
C GLY A 320 -1.61 6.33 -3.72
N GLY A 321 -2.74 6.67 -4.35
CA GLY A 321 -3.64 7.74 -3.88
C GLY A 321 -3.47 9.13 -4.50
N ILE A 322 -4.56 9.72 -4.99
CA ILE A 322 -4.60 11.12 -5.48
C ILE A 322 -4.61 12.09 -4.30
N ILE A 323 -5.09 11.71 -3.12
CA ILE A 323 -5.04 12.55 -1.92
C ILE A 323 -3.83 12.19 -1.07
N GLY A 324 -3.77 10.95 -0.56
CA GLY A 324 -2.81 10.56 0.46
C GLY A 324 -2.21 9.19 0.23
N ALA A 325 -0.89 9.11 0.35
CA ALA A 325 -0.09 7.89 0.19
C ALA A 325 0.84 7.69 1.38
N GLY A 326 1.03 6.47 1.85
CA GLY A 326 2.13 6.26 2.77
C GLY A 326 2.46 4.82 3.17
N ALA A 327 3.59 4.73 3.87
CA ALA A 327 4.03 3.54 4.59
C ALA A 327 4.21 3.91 6.07
N GLY A 328 3.64 3.11 6.97
CA GLY A 328 3.70 3.39 8.40
C GLY A 328 5.11 3.28 9.00
N HIS A 329 5.98 2.45 8.41
CA HIS A 329 7.36 2.27 8.84
C HIS A 329 8.32 2.54 7.68
N SER A 330 9.07 1.55 7.19
CA SER A 330 10.07 1.72 6.14
C SER A 330 9.46 1.47 4.76
N ALA A 331 10.01 2.14 3.76
CA ALA A 331 9.59 1.95 2.38
C ALA A 331 10.77 1.90 1.40
N ARG A 332 10.66 1.02 0.43
CA ARG A 332 11.55 0.92 -0.72
C ARG A 332 10.73 0.99 -2.00
N GLY A 333 11.01 1.92 -2.90
CA GLY A 333 10.32 2.04 -4.19
C GLY A 333 9.65 3.41 -4.39
N LEU A 334 8.42 3.42 -4.91
CA LEU A 334 7.69 4.66 -5.21
C LEU A 334 6.57 4.87 -4.20
N VAL A 335 6.44 6.10 -3.68
CA VAL A 335 5.30 6.51 -2.84
C VAL A 335 4.80 7.88 -3.32
N PHE A 336 3.67 7.96 -3.99
CA PHE A 336 3.11 9.19 -4.54
C PHE A 336 1.71 9.43 -4.01
N GLY A 337 1.46 10.64 -3.52
CA GLY A 337 0.17 11.09 -3.01
C GLY A 337 -0.13 12.48 -3.52
N GLY A 338 -1.19 12.68 -4.31
CA GLY A 338 -1.37 13.97 -5.02
C GLY A 338 -1.48 15.20 -4.10
N ILE A 339 -2.05 15.09 -2.89
CA ILE A 339 -1.94 16.15 -1.86
C ILE A 339 -0.73 15.91 -0.96
N GLY A 340 -0.49 14.70 -0.48
CA GLY A 340 0.70 14.41 0.30
C GLY A 340 1.11 12.95 0.36
N SER A 341 2.40 12.73 0.55
CA SER A 341 2.99 11.40 0.74
C SER A 341 3.88 11.35 1.97
N GLY A 342 3.92 10.20 2.64
CA GLY A 342 4.71 10.02 3.86
C GLY A 342 5.29 8.62 4.02
N VAL A 343 6.52 8.56 4.53
CA VAL A 343 7.16 7.32 4.99
C VAL A 343 7.57 7.53 6.43
N GLY A 344 7.08 6.68 7.34
CA GLY A 344 7.24 6.87 8.79
C GLY A 344 8.68 6.78 9.28
N HIS A 345 9.51 5.93 8.66
CA HIS A 345 10.88 5.68 9.08
C HIS A 345 11.89 5.88 7.94
N ASP A 346 12.55 4.81 7.47
CA ASP A 346 13.61 4.89 6.46
C ASP A 346 13.04 4.70 5.05
N PHE A 347 13.59 5.46 4.10
CA PHE A 347 13.13 5.45 2.72
C PHE A 347 14.28 5.26 1.72
N THR A 348 14.10 4.30 0.82
CA THR A 348 14.93 4.15 -0.38
C THR A 348 14.04 4.24 -1.62
N GLY A 349 14.10 5.35 -2.36
CA GLY A 349 13.33 5.51 -3.60
C GLY A 349 12.81 6.92 -3.85
N ILE A 350 11.64 7.04 -4.46
CA ILE A 350 11.08 8.35 -4.83
C ILE A 350 9.72 8.54 -4.17
N THR A 351 9.59 9.60 -3.39
CA THR A 351 8.32 10.01 -2.80
C THR A 351 7.89 11.38 -3.31
N VAL A 352 6.63 11.51 -3.72
CA VAL A 352 6.10 12.71 -4.39
C VAL A 352 4.74 13.10 -3.82
N GLY A 353 4.54 14.41 -3.61
CA GLY A 353 3.25 14.94 -3.22
C GLY A 353 3.05 16.41 -3.55
N GLY A 354 1.80 16.86 -3.47
CA GLY A 354 1.43 18.24 -3.82
C GLY A 354 1.85 19.24 -2.76
N LEU A 355 1.21 19.20 -1.60
CA LEU A 355 1.42 20.14 -0.49
C LEU A 355 2.54 19.71 0.46
N GLY A 356 2.73 18.40 0.67
CA GLY A 356 3.66 17.90 1.68
C GLY A 356 4.21 16.52 1.36
N THR A 357 5.52 16.36 1.47
CA THR A 357 6.19 15.05 1.44
C THR A 357 7.19 14.91 2.57
N GLY A 358 7.15 13.78 3.27
CA GLY A 358 8.02 13.56 4.42
C GLY A 358 8.60 12.15 4.48
N VAL A 359 9.84 12.07 4.93
CA VAL A 359 10.47 10.84 5.44
C VAL A 359 10.79 11.08 6.91
N GLY A 360 10.17 10.31 7.81
CA GLY A 360 10.23 10.56 9.25
C GLY A 360 11.62 10.36 9.86
N HIS A 361 12.43 9.46 9.31
CA HIS A 361 13.79 9.21 9.75
C HIS A 361 14.81 9.51 8.65
N SER A 362 15.35 8.50 7.95
CA SER A 362 16.44 8.70 6.98
C SER A 362 16.04 8.41 5.54
N LEU A 363 16.50 9.25 4.61
CA LEU A 363 16.49 8.97 3.17
C LEU A 363 17.82 8.32 2.80
N ASP A 364 17.85 6.98 2.70
CA ASP A 364 19.06 6.21 2.42
C ASP A 364 19.61 6.45 1.02
N PHE A 365 18.69 6.56 0.06
CA PHE A 365 18.97 6.94 -1.32
C PHE A 365 17.68 7.28 -2.05
N GLY A 366 17.63 8.47 -2.68
CA GLY A 366 16.58 8.78 -3.65
C GLY A 366 16.09 10.22 -3.61
N ALA A 367 14.77 10.42 -3.69
CA ALA A 367 14.18 11.75 -3.81
C ALA A 367 12.90 11.94 -2.99
N VAL A 368 12.79 13.11 -2.34
CA VAL A 368 11.61 13.59 -1.62
C VAL A 368 11.16 14.89 -2.27
N LEU A 369 10.01 14.87 -2.96
CA LEU A 369 9.60 15.93 -3.89
C LEU A 369 8.20 16.47 -3.57
N SER A 370 8.09 17.77 -3.34
CA SER A 370 6.83 18.45 -3.04
C SER A 370 6.72 19.81 -3.72
N ALA A 371 5.52 20.19 -4.19
CA ALA A 371 5.26 21.58 -4.59
C ALA A 371 5.07 22.51 -3.37
N GLY A 372 4.73 21.96 -2.19
CA GLY A 372 4.72 22.66 -0.92
C GLY A 372 6.00 22.41 -0.12
N GLY A 373 5.89 21.70 1.00
CA GLY A 373 7.02 21.37 1.88
C GLY A 373 7.58 19.98 1.64
N ALA A 374 8.91 19.84 1.67
CA ALA A 374 9.59 18.55 1.67
C ALA A 374 10.54 18.41 2.87
N GLY A 375 10.54 17.26 3.54
CA GLY A 375 11.34 17.07 4.76
C GLY A 375 11.88 15.66 4.93
N VAL A 376 13.10 15.57 5.46
CA VAL A 376 13.70 14.34 5.98
C VAL A 376 14.10 14.59 7.44
N GLY A 377 13.62 13.76 8.36
CA GLY A 377 13.77 13.99 9.81
C GLY A 377 15.21 13.87 10.31
N HIS A 378 16.01 13.00 9.71
CA HIS A 378 17.40 12.73 10.10
C HIS A 378 18.36 12.94 8.93
N ASP A 379 19.03 11.88 8.44
CA ASP A 379 20.03 11.97 7.37
C ASP A 379 19.38 11.78 6.00
N ALA A 380 19.90 12.49 5.00
CA ALA A 380 19.44 12.35 3.62
C ALA A 380 20.60 12.12 2.65
N ARG A 381 20.42 11.17 1.75
CA ARG A 381 21.29 10.94 0.59
C ARG A 381 20.46 11.02 -0.69
N GLY A 382 20.65 12.09 -1.45
CA GLY A 382 19.92 12.32 -2.69
C GLY A 382 19.28 13.70 -2.75
N LEU A 383 18.00 13.76 -3.14
CA LEU A 383 17.31 14.99 -3.51
C LEU A 383 16.15 15.31 -2.57
N VAL A 384 16.11 16.52 -2.03
CA VAL A 384 14.96 17.03 -1.24
C VAL A 384 14.49 18.36 -1.83
N ILE A 385 13.35 18.36 -2.52
CA ILE A 385 12.80 19.56 -3.17
C ILE A 385 11.43 19.88 -2.58
N GLY A 386 11.29 21.10 -2.07
CA GLY A 386 10.01 21.66 -1.65
C GLY A 386 9.76 23.00 -2.34
N GLY A 387 8.63 23.16 -3.01
CA GLY A 387 8.32 24.41 -3.70
C GLY A 387 8.19 25.62 -2.76
N VAL A 388 7.77 25.44 -1.50
CA VAL A 388 7.84 26.49 -0.46
C VAL A 388 9.11 26.35 0.37
N GLY A 389 9.46 25.15 0.83
CA GLY A 389 10.66 24.95 1.64
C GLY A 389 11.06 23.49 1.76
N ALA A 390 12.36 23.26 1.95
CA ALA A 390 12.92 21.93 2.06
C ALA A 390 13.91 21.82 3.23
N GLY A 391 13.84 20.74 3.99
CA GLY A 391 14.64 20.56 5.21
C GLY A 391 15.18 19.15 5.39
N VAL A 392 16.40 19.06 5.91
CA VAL A 392 17.02 17.82 6.39
C VAL A 392 17.45 18.05 7.84
N GLY A 393 16.90 17.27 8.78
CA GLY A 393 17.09 17.51 10.21
C GLY A 393 18.52 17.26 10.70
N HIS A 394 19.28 16.37 10.05
CA HIS A 394 20.65 16.03 10.41
C HIS A 394 21.61 16.37 9.25
N SER A 395 22.24 15.38 8.60
CA SER A 395 23.24 15.63 7.54
C SER A 395 22.70 15.29 6.15
N LEU A 396 23.11 16.06 5.15
CA LEU A 396 22.76 15.85 3.74
C LEU A 396 24.01 15.51 2.93
N THR A 397 23.93 14.41 2.17
CA THR A 397 24.79 14.18 1.00
C THR A 397 23.95 14.25 -0.27
N GLY A 398 23.95 15.38 -0.95
CA GLY A 398 23.12 15.57 -2.14
C GLY A 398 22.65 16.99 -2.36
N VAL A 399 21.39 17.16 -2.78
CA VAL A 399 20.84 18.45 -3.19
C VAL A 399 19.54 18.74 -2.46
N THR A 400 19.43 19.94 -1.90
CA THR A 400 18.18 20.46 -1.32
C THR A 400 17.78 21.77 -2.00
N ILE A 401 16.51 21.89 -2.41
CA ILE A 401 15.98 23.09 -3.07
C ILE A 401 14.67 23.50 -2.41
N GLY A 402 14.57 24.78 -2.05
CA GLY A 402 13.42 25.37 -1.38
C GLY A 402 13.05 26.72 -1.98
N GLY A 403 11.79 26.94 -2.35
CA GLY A 403 11.39 28.22 -2.96
C GLY A 403 11.60 29.42 -2.02
N PHE A 404 11.14 29.35 -0.77
CA PHE A 404 11.39 30.37 0.25
C PHE A 404 12.68 30.11 1.03
N GLY A 405 12.96 28.86 1.40
CA GLY A 405 14.19 28.56 2.11
C GLY A 405 14.53 27.08 2.26
N THR A 406 15.79 26.83 2.62
CA THR A 406 16.32 25.49 2.87
C THR A 406 17.14 25.42 4.15
N GLY A 407 17.16 24.26 4.78
CA GLY A 407 17.95 24.01 5.98
C GLY A 407 18.51 22.59 6.05
N VAL A 408 19.79 22.48 6.39
CA VAL A 408 20.44 21.22 6.77
C VAL A 408 20.94 21.38 8.21
N GLY A 409 20.43 20.57 9.14
CA GLY A 409 20.65 20.77 10.57
C GLY A 409 22.12 20.62 11.01
N HIS A 410 22.86 19.70 10.41
CA HIS A 410 24.27 19.45 10.71
C HIS A 410 25.17 19.66 9.50
N ASN A 411 25.67 18.59 8.88
CA ASN A 411 26.71 18.69 7.87
C ASN A 411 26.13 18.57 6.46
N LEU A 412 26.69 19.36 5.54
CA LEU A 412 26.35 19.32 4.12
C LEU A 412 27.56 18.87 3.30
N THR A 413 27.38 17.80 2.54
CA THR A 413 28.20 17.45 1.37
C THR A 413 27.31 17.54 0.13
N GLY A 414 27.34 18.67 -0.58
CA GLY A 414 26.50 18.90 -1.76
C GLY A 414 25.98 20.32 -1.90
N VAL A 415 24.78 20.50 -2.42
CA VAL A 415 24.26 21.83 -2.80
C VAL A 415 22.92 22.08 -2.11
N THR A 416 22.80 23.22 -1.44
CA THR A 416 21.51 23.69 -0.93
C THR A 416 21.17 25.06 -1.50
N ILE A 417 19.95 25.22 -2.01
CA ILE A 417 19.49 26.43 -2.72
C ILE A 417 18.15 26.86 -2.14
N GLY A 418 18.09 28.06 -1.58
CA GLY A 418 16.85 28.63 -1.05
C GLY A 418 16.60 30.05 -1.55
N GLY A 419 15.33 30.45 -1.72
CA GLY A 419 14.99 31.80 -2.14
C GLY A 419 15.51 32.89 -1.19
N PHE A 420 14.96 32.96 0.02
CA PHE A 420 15.27 33.98 1.01
C PHE A 420 16.27 33.54 2.08
N GLY A 421 16.22 32.29 2.53
CA GLY A 421 17.09 31.80 3.61
C GLY A 421 17.63 30.41 3.33
N THR A 422 18.94 30.23 3.46
CA THR A 422 19.61 28.93 3.26
C THR A 422 20.66 28.74 4.35
N GLY A 423 20.56 27.65 5.10
CA GLY A 423 21.41 27.41 6.27
C GLY A 423 21.94 25.99 6.37
N VAL A 424 23.20 25.87 6.77
CA VAL A 424 23.82 24.63 7.25
C VAL A 424 24.19 24.84 8.71
N GLY A 425 23.62 24.06 9.62
CA GLY A 425 23.74 24.32 11.06
C GLY A 425 25.13 24.02 11.64
N GLN A 426 25.88 23.08 11.04
CA GLN A 426 27.26 22.80 11.42
C GLN A 426 28.22 23.06 10.26
N ASN A 427 28.74 22.02 9.60
CA ASN A 427 29.83 22.17 8.64
C ASN A 427 29.38 22.03 7.18
N LEU A 428 29.93 22.86 6.32
CA LEU A 428 29.91 22.62 4.87
C LEU A 428 31.17 21.83 4.51
N ASP A 429 31.10 20.50 4.44
CA ASP A 429 32.29 19.66 4.18
C ASP A 429 32.82 19.91 2.76
N PHE A 430 31.91 19.92 1.80
CA PHE A 430 32.18 20.28 0.41
C PHE A 430 30.87 20.66 -0.30
N GLY A 431 30.86 21.77 -1.05
CA GLY A 431 29.78 22.08 -1.98
C GLY A 431 29.33 23.53 -1.93
N ALA A 432 28.02 23.78 -2.00
CA ALA A 432 27.48 25.13 -2.13
C ALA A 432 26.23 25.41 -1.28
N VAL A 433 26.18 26.60 -0.68
CA VAL A 433 25.04 27.14 0.06
C VAL A 433 24.64 28.45 -0.63
N LEU A 434 23.53 28.44 -1.37
CA LEU A 434 23.16 29.53 -2.26
C LEU A 434 21.79 30.10 -1.88
N SER A 435 21.70 31.41 -1.78
CA SER A 435 20.42 32.10 -1.56
C SER A 435 20.36 33.49 -2.17
N PHE A 436 19.17 33.92 -2.61
CA PHE A 436 18.95 35.33 -2.98
C PHE A 436 18.85 36.24 -1.74
N GLY A 437 18.49 35.72 -0.57
CA GLY A 437 18.53 36.45 0.70
C GLY A 437 19.79 36.14 1.49
N GLY A 438 19.67 35.45 2.63
CA GLY A 438 20.79 35.11 3.51
C GLY A 438 21.28 33.67 3.32
N ALA A 439 22.61 33.49 3.29
CA ALA A 439 23.26 32.18 3.25
C ALA A 439 24.25 32.00 4.42
N GLY A 440 24.08 30.94 5.22
CA GLY A 440 24.85 30.75 6.45
C GLY A 440 25.38 29.33 6.66
N VAL A 441 26.58 29.24 7.24
CA VAL A 441 27.18 27.99 7.76
C VAL A 441 27.53 28.20 9.23
N GLY A 442 26.94 27.42 10.13
CA GLY A 442 27.02 27.65 11.57
C GLY A 442 28.41 27.44 12.18
N ARG A 443 29.24 26.57 11.60
CA ARG A 443 30.62 26.32 12.04
C ARG A 443 31.62 26.62 10.94
N SER A 444 32.34 25.60 10.45
CA SER A 444 33.38 25.73 9.45
C SER A 444 32.92 25.21 8.10
N GLY A 445 33.60 25.59 7.04
CA GLY A 445 33.25 25.02 5.75
C GLY A 445 34.30 25.15 4.66
N ARG A 446 34.15 24.31 3.64
CA ARG A 446 34.89 24.38 2.40
C ARG A 446 33.92 24.36 1.23
N GLY A 447 33.93 25.40 0.40
CA GLY A 447 33.06 25.46 -0.77
C GLY A 447 32.67 26.86 -1.20
N ILE A 448 31.41 27.01 -1.60
CA ILE A 448 30.82 28.26 -2.09
C ILE A 448 29.66 28.64 -1.17
N VAL A 449 29.69 29.83 -0.59
CA VAL A 449 28.54 30.36 0.14
C VAL A 449 28.21 31.74 -0.44
N VAL A 450 26.99 31.87 -0.98
CA VAL A 450 26.53 33.10 -1.63
C VAL A 450 25.14 33.45 -1.12
N GLY A 451 25.03 34.61 -0.48
CA GLY A 451 23.75 35.18 -0.07
C GLY A 451 23.54 36.55 -0.70
N GLY A 452 22.44 36.77 -1.41
CA GLY A 452 22.19 38.05 -2.08
C GLY A 452 22.12 39.25 -1.12
N LEU A 453 21.58 39.10 0.10
CA LEU A 453 21.64 40.12 1.15
C LEU A 453 22.93 40.04 1.96
N GLY A 454 23.37 38.84 2.32
CA GLY A 454 24.58 38.66 3.11
C GLY A 454 24.91 37.19 3.34
N SER A 455 26.16 36.95 3.70
CA SER A 455 26.63 35.60 3.98
C SER A 455 27.55 35.52 5.21
N GLY A 456 27.40 34.45 5.97
CA GLY A 456 28.12 34.27 7.23
C GLY A 456 28.62 32.84 7.44
N VAL A 457 29.84 32.70 7.96
CA VAL A 457 30.41 31.44 8.43
C VAL A 457 30.90 31.60 9.86
N GLY A 458 30.48 30.72 10.77
CA GLY A 458 30.73 30.88 12.21
C GLY A 458 32.20 30.80 12.60
N ASN A 459 32.98 29.90 12.00
CA ASN A 459 34.39 29.65 12.34
C ASN A 459 35.29 29.87 11.11
N ASP A 460 36.12 28.88 10.74
CA ASP A 460 37.00 28.95 9.56
C ASP A 460 36.29 28.59 8.26
N PHE A 461 36.55 29.34 7.19
CA PHE A 461 36.03 29.05 5.85
C PHE A 461 37.12 28.99 4.79
N THR A 462 37.04 28.01 3.88
CA THR A 462 37.92 27.89 2.72
C THR A 462 37.13 27.84 1.42
N GLY A 463 37.26 28.85 0.56
CA GLY A 463 36.63 28.85 -0.76
C GLY A 463 36.16 30.22 -1.21
N LEU A 464 34.92 30.30 -1.71
CA LEU A 464 34.29 31.54 -2.14
C LEU A 464 33.16 31.92 -1.20
N LEU A 465 33.24 33.11 -0.61
CA LEU A 465 32.20 33.69 0.22
C LEU A 465 31.74 35.01 -0.41
N ALA A 466 30.46 35.12 -0.77
CA ALA A 466 29.92 36.33 -1.37
C ALA A 466 28.61 36.79 -0.74
N GLY A 467 28.45 38.10 -0.62
CA GLY A 467 27.31 38.74 0.03
C GLY A 467 26.96 40.08 -0.62
N GLY A 468 25.72 40.53 -0.51
CA GLY A 468 25.34 41.88 -0.92
C GLY A 468 25.84 42.94 0.06
N LEU A 469 25.19 43.03 1.22
CA LEU A 469 25.47 44.02 2.26
C LEU A 469 26.68 43.67 3.13
N GLY A 470 26.94 42.38 3.32
CA GLY A 470 27.97 41.92 4.24
C GLY A 470 28.39 40.48 4.02
N THR A 471 29.69 40.23 4.19
CA THR A 471 30.23 38.88 4.37
C THR A 471 31.07 38.82 5.63
N GLY A 472 30.89 37.74 6.40
CA GLY A 472 31.56 37.58 7.68
C GLY A 472 32.04 36.14 7.91
N VAL A 473 33.26 36.00 8.42
CA VAL A 473 33.83 34.73 8.89
C VAL A 473 34.29 34.91 10.33
N GLY A 474 33.76 34.13 11.27
CA GLY A 474 34.05 34.37 12.69
C GLY A 474 35.53 34.16 13.05
N ASP A 475 36.23 33.23 12.38
CA ASP A 475 37.66 33.01 12.55
C ASP A 475 38.47 33.40 11.31
N SER A 476 38.91 32.43 10.51
CA SER A 476 39.82 32.66 9.38
C SER A 476 39.15 32.35 8.04
N MET A 477 39.28 33.28 7.09
CA MET A 477 38.90 33.09 5.71
C MET A 477 40.13 32.74 4.85
N ARG A 478 40.05 31.67 4.07
CA ARG A 478 41.04 31.33 3.03
C ARG A 478 40.37 31.24 1.66
N GLY A 479 40.77 32.08 0.72
CA GLY A 479 40.24 32.08 -0.65
C GLY A 479 39.74 33.46 -1.08
N ILE A 480 38.52 33.53 -1.59
CA ILE A 480 37.93 34.76 -2.15
C ILE A 480 36.72 35.16 -1.31
N VAL A 481 36.74 36.36 -0.75
CA VAL A 481 35.60 36.94 -0.01
C VAL A 481 35.22 38.29 -0.61
N LEU A 482 33.94 38.45 -0.97
CA LEU A 482 33.44 39.58 -1.75
C LEU A 482 32.13 40.10 -1.17
N SER A 483 32.01 41.41 -1.04
CA SER A 483 30.77 42.07 -0.64
C SER A 483 30.64 43.44 -1.26
N ALA A 484 29.44 43.83 -1.70
CA ALA A 484 29.19 45.21 -2.10
C ALA A 484 29.18 46.15 -0.89
N GLY A 485 28.89 45.63 0.32
CA GLY A 485 29.08 46.34 1.58
C GLY A 485 30.40 45.97 2.25
N GLY A 486 30.35 45.38 3.45
CA GLY A 486 31.54 45.08 4.25
C GLY A 486 32.05 43.64 4.11
N VAL A 487 33.36 43.46 4.23
CA VAL A 487 34.01 42.16 4.44
C VAL A 487 34.63 42.13 5.84
N GLY A 488 34.32 41.09 6.62
CA GLY A 488 34.83 40.91 7.98
C GLY A 488 35.40 39.52 8.26
N ALA A 489 36.51 39.46 9.00
CA ALA A 489 36.98 38.22 9.62
C ALA A 489 37.51 38.42 11.04
N GLY A 490 37.16 37.55 11.99
CA GLY A 490 37.58 37.71 13.38
C GLY A 490 39.07 37.50 13.62
N LYS A 491 39.71 36.63 12.83
CA LYS A 491 41.16 36.37 12.90
C LYS A 491 41.85 36.83 11.64
N ARG A 492 41.77 36.05 10.55
CA ARG A 492 42.64 36.25 9.39
C ARG A 492 41.90 36.13 8.08
N ILE A 493 42.34 36.90 7.08
CA ILE A 493 41.99 36.66 5.68
C ILE A 493 43.25 36.31 4.89
N SER A 494 43.24 35.19 4.19
CA SER A 494 44.32 34.75 3.29
C SER A 494 43.77 34.54 1.87
N GLY A 495 44.07 35.46 0.96
CA GLY A 495 43.60 35.42 -0.43
C GLY A 495 43.14 36.78 -0.94
N ILE A 496 41.95 36.84 -1.53
CA ILE A 496 41.36 38.06 -2.11
C ILE A 496 40.18 38.51 -1.26
N ALA A 497 40.21 39.75 -0.77
CA ALA A 497 39.13 40.39 -0.03
C ALA A 497 38.67 41.66 -0.75
N ILE A 498 37.40 41.74 -1.13
CA ILE A 498 36.83 42.93 -1.76
C ILE A 498 35.57 43.35 -1.01
N GLY A 499 35.65 44.47 -0.29
CA GLY A 499 34.52 45.09 0.37
C GLY A 499 34.22 46.45 -0.23
N GLY A 500 33.02 46.65 -0.78
CA GLY A 500 32.64 47.94 -1.36
C GLY A 500 32.67 49.09 -0.34
N LEU A 501 32.38 48.83 0.94
CA LEU A 501 32.63 49.78 2.03
C LEU A 501 34.03 49.61 2.63
N GLY A 502 34.46 48.37 2.89
CA GLY A 502 35.78 48.13 3.47
C GLY A 502 36.04 46.69 3.88
N VAL A 503 37.29 46.43 4.25
CA VAL A 503 37.76 45.13 4.74
C VAL A 503 38.30 45.31 6.16
N GLY A 504 37.65 44.67 7.13
CA GLY A 504 38.05 44.73 8.55
C GLY A 504 38.40 43.34 9.09
N VAL A 505 39.60 43.20 9.65
CA VAL A 505 40.10 41.90 10.12
C VAL A 505 40.72 42.02 11.51
N GLY A 506 40.38 41.10 12.42
CA GLY A 506 40.84 41.19 13.81
C GLY A 506 42.37 41.03 13.98
N GLN A 507 43.02 40.20 13.16
CA GLN A 507 44.47 39.97 13.22
C GLN A 507 45.17 40.38 11.92
N SER A 508 45.05 39.59 10.85
CA SER A 508 45.89 39.82 9.67
C SER A 508 45.23 39.57 8.33
N VAL A 509 45.57 40.39 7.33
CA VAL A 509 45.25 40.14 5.92
C VAL A 509 46.53 39.75 5.18
N THR A 510 46.50 38.62 4.47
CA THR A 510 47.57 38.21 3.55
C THR A 510 47.01 38.00 2.14
N GLY A 511 47.46 38.80 1.17
CA GLY A 511 47.06 38.68 -0.23
C GLY A 511 46.66 40.03 -0.84
N ILE A 512 45.47 40.10 -1.43
CA ILE A 512 44.93 41.32 -2.05
C ILE A 512 43.69 41.75 -1.25
N ALA A 513 43.66 42.99 -0.76
CA ALA A 513 42.46 43.59 -0.21
C ALA A 513 42.12 44.91 -0.89
N LEU A 514 40.84 45.06 -1.23
CA LEU A 514 40.27 46.26 -1.84
C LEU A 514 39.09 46.73 -0.98
N GLY A 515 39.14 47.98 -0.52
CA GLY A 515 38.12 48.60 0.32
C GLY A 515 37.71 49.97 -0.20
N GLY A 516 36.42 50.25 -0.37
CA GLY A 516 35.98 51.56 -0.85
C GLY A 516 36.35 52.71 0.09
N ILE A 517 36.08 52.55 1.39
CA ILE A 517 36.52 53.48 2.44
C ILE A 517 37.89 53.07 2.95
N GLY A 518 38.08 51.81 3.36
CA GLY A 518 39.39 51.43 3.88
C GLY A 518 39.59 49.97 4.22
N ILE A 519 40.83 49.67 4.60
CA ILE A 519 41.30 48.35 4.99
C ILE A 519 41.98 48.44 6.36
N GLY A 520 41.53 47.63 7.30
CA GLY A 520 42.05 47.61 8.67
C GLY A 520 42.37 46.20 9.15
N ALA A 521 43.51 46.04 9.81
CA ALA A 521 43.87 44.82 10.52
C ALA A 521 44.52 45.10 11.88
N GLY A 522 44.27 44.25 12.88
CA GLY A 522 44.79 44.42 14.25
C GLY A 522 46.28 44.17 14.41
N ASP A 523 46.88 43.31 13.57
CA ASP A 523 48.29 42.91 13.66
C ASP A 523 49.07 43.26 12.38
N GLU A 524 48.68 42.68 11.24
CA GLU A 524 49.48 42.74 10.01
C GLU A 524 48.63 42.83 8.72
N LEU A 525 49.07 43.69 7.80
CA LEU A 525 48.66 43.67 6.40
C LEU A 525 49.85 43.26 5.52
N ARG A 526 49.74 42.13 4.81
CA ARG A 526 50.78 41.63 3.89
C ARG A 526 50.26 41.43 2.46
N GLY A 527 50.82 42.16 1.50
CA GLY A 527 50.50 42.02 0.07
C GLY A 527 50.10 43.35 -0.58
N ILE A 528 48.96 43.38 -1.28
CA ILE A 528 48.44 44.57 -1.97
C ILE A 528 47.18 45.04 -1.26
N MET A 529 47.22 46.25 -0.71
CA MET A 529 46.11 46.86 0.02
C MET A 529 45.73 48.16 -0.68
N ALA A 530 44.49 48.27 -1.15
CA ALA A 530 43.97 49.51 -1.72
C ALA A 530 42.66 49.93 -1.03
N GLY A 531 42.75 50.92 -0.15
CA GLY A 531 41.63 51.56 0.53
C GLY A 531 41.41 52.96 -0.03
N GLY A 532 40.18 53.41 -0.28
CA GLY A 532 39.95 54.76 -0.80
C GLY A 532 40.42 55.86 0.14
N LEU A 533 39.96 55.82 1.39
CA LEU A 533 40.31 56.78 2.44
C LEU A 533 41.50 56.31 3.27
N MET A 534 41.49 55.07 3.78
CA MET A 534 42.45 54.64 4.81
C MET A 534 42.94 53.20 4.66
N VAL A 535 44.22 52.98 4.94
CA VAL A 535 44.83 51.65 5.13
C VAL A 535 45.67 51.64 6.40
N PHE A 536 45.39 50.73 7.34
CA PHE A 536 46.06 50.72 8.64
C PHE A 536 46.21 49.32 9.26
N ALA A 537 47.40 49.09 9.85
CA ALA A 537 47.74 48.00 10.77
C ALA A 537 49.08 48.31 11.44
N PRO A 538 49.41 47.71 12.60
CA PRO A 538 50.71 47.85 13.24
C PRO A 538 51.87 47.49 12.32
N GLN A 539 51.73 46.41 11.56
CA GLN A 539 52.73 45.97 10.58
C GLN A 539 52.12 45.96 9.18
N VAL A 540 52.76 46.64 8.24
CA VAL A 540 52.35 46.63 6.83
C VAL A 540 53.53 46.22 5.96
N THR A 541 53.36 45.17 5.17
CA THR A 541 54.39 44.63 4.26
C THR A 541 53.82 44.52 2.83
N GLY A 542 54.38 45.26 1.89
CA GLY A 542 53.98 45.22 0.47
C GLY A 542 53.58 46.58 -0.09
N ILE A 543 52.45 46.64 -0.79
CA ILE A 543 51.94 47.85 -1.43
C ILE A 543 50.68 48.31 -0.68
N SER A 544 50.69 49.56 -0.22
CA SER A 544 49.55 50.22 0.44
C SER A 544 49.14 51.44 -0.36
N ILE A 545 47.88 51.52 -0.77
CA ILE A 545 47.29 52.62 -1.54
C ILE A 545 46.10 53.16 -0.77
N GLY A 546 46.12 54.44 -0.41
CA GLY A 546 44.97 55.12 0.18
C GLY A 546 45.26 56.56 0.56
N ALA A 547 44.23 57.38 0.78
CA ALA A 547 44.44 58.79 1.11
C ALA A 547 45.28 58.96 2.39
N THR A 548 45.06 58.11 3.39
CA THR A 548 45.89 58.01 4.60
C THR A 548 46.41 56.57 4.79
N ASN A 549 47.72 56.41 4.91
CA ASN A 549 48.36 55.14 5.26
C ASN A 549 48.98 55.22 6.65
N GLY A 550 48.62 54.29 7.53
CA GLY A 550 49.15 54.16 8.88
C GLY A 550 48.57 55.11 9.94
N VAL A 551 47.51 55.85 9.59
CA VAL A 551 46.77 56.76 10.46
C VAL A 551 45.28 56.43 10.41
N THR A 552 44.65 56.39 11.59
CA THR A 552 43.18 56.31 11.72
C THR A 552 42.59 57.66 12.13
N ILE A 553 41.34 57.93 11.74
CA ILE A 553 40.59 59.13 12.09
C ILE A 553 39.75 58.80 13.34
N GLY A 554 40.01 59.50 14.44
CA GLY A 554 39.46 59.20 15.75
C GLY A 554 38.00 59.60 15.92
N ALA A 555 37.15 58.58 16.08
CA ALA A 555 36.05 58.51 17.03
C ALA A 555 35.75 57.01 17.27
N GLY A 556 36.36 56.45 18.33
CA GLY A 556 36.05 55.15 18.95
C GLY A 556 35.58 54.00 18.06
N PHE A 557 36.52 53.23 17.48
CA PHE A 557 36.21 51.88 16.98
C PHE A 557 36.35 50.80 18.08
N TRP A 558 37.01 51.13 19.20
CA TRP A 558 37.10 50.33 20.42
C TRP A 558 36.63 51.17 21.62
N PRO A 559 35.77 50.66 22.52
CA PRO A 559 35.35 51.41 23.71
C PRO A 559 36.51 51.44 24.71
N GLY A 560 37.19 52.58 24.85
CA GLY A 560 38.30 52.70 25.78
C GLY A 560 38.96 54.07 25.89
N ASP A 561 39.55 54.63 24.82
CA ASP A 561 40.59 55.65 24.99
C ASP A 561 40.50 56.88 24.05
N GLY A 562 40.18 58.05 24.61
CA GLY A 562 40.83 59.35 24.32
C GLY A 562 40.32 60.29 23.18
N ASP A 563 40.36 61.60 23.48
CA ASP A 563 39.97 62.79 22.66
C ASP A 563 40.87 63.10 21.42
N ARG A 564 41.53 62.12 20.80
CA ARG A 564 42.43 62.39 19.66
C ARG A 564 41.73 62.18 18.31
N TRP A 565 41.65 63.23 17.50
CA TRP A 565 41.09 63.19 16.13
C TRP A 565 41.89 62.35 15.13
N PHE A 566 43.17 62.09 15.40
CA PHE A 566 44.03 61.23 14.59
C PHE A 566 44.92 60.39 15.48
N GLU A 567 44.99 59.09 15.18
CA GLU A 567 45.85 58.16 15.91
C GLU A 567 46.77 57.42 14.94
N THR A 568 48.07 57.40 15.29
CA THR A 568 49.07 56.63 14.54
C THR A 568 48.98 55.19 14.95
N VAL A 569 48.70 54.33 13.97
CA VAL A 569 48.57 52.89 14.19
C VAL A 569 49.78 52.12 13.67
N ASN A 570 50.47 52.62 12.64
CA ASN A 570 51.54 51.86 12.00
C ASN A 570 52.89 52.00 12.72
N ASP A 571 53.31 50.90 13.35
CA ASP A 571 54.62 50.77 13.97
C ASP A 571 55.70 50.51 12.94
N ARG A 572 55.44 49.60 11.98
CA ARG A 572 56.41 49.22 10.96
C ARG A 572 55.78 49.12 9.58
N PHE A 573 56.41 49.76 8.62
CA PHE A 573 56.05 49.70 7.21
C PHE A 573 57.22 49.15 6.40
N THR A 574 57.01 48.11 5.58
CA THR A 574 58.03 47.56 4.68
C THR A 574 57.47 47.47 3.25
N GLY A 575 57.99 48.27 2.32
CA GLY A 575 57.53 48.26 0.92
C GLY A 575 57.18 49.65 0.37
N LEU A 576 56.07 49.77 -0.36
CA LEU A 576 55.63 50.99 -1.04
C LEU A 576 54.31 51.51 -0.46
N ALA A 577 54.32 52.71 0.12
CA ALA A 577 53.11 53.44 0.50
C ALA A 577 52.81 54.53 -0.53
N LEU A 578 51.58 54.54 -1.06
CA LEU A 578 51.07 55.56 -1.97
C LEU A 578 49.86 56.23 -1.30
N GLY A 579 49.94 57.52 -1.01
CA GLY A 579 48.85 58.23 -0.34
C GLY A 579 49.03 59.73 -0.25
N LEU A 580 48.04 60.47 0.25
CA LEU A 580 48.22 61.89 0.54
C LEU A 580 49.04 62.06 1.82
N ILE A 581 48.75 61.23 2.82
CA ILE A 581 49.43 61.19 4.10
C ILE A 581 49.92 59.76 4.35
N ASN A 582 51.22 59.59 4.55
CA ASN A 582 51.83 58.33 4.94
C ASN A 582 52.51 58.52 6.29
N HIS A 583 52.25 57.64 7.25
CA HIS A 583 52.85 57.72 8.57
C HIS A 583 53.25 56.35 9.08
N SER A 584 54.52 56.18 9.47
CA SER A 584 55.04 54.96 10.10
C SER A 584 56.11 55.29 11.14
N ARG A 585 56.16 54.57 12.27
CA ARG A 585 57.24 54.75 13.25
C ARG A 585 58.57 54.22 12.72
N GLU A 586 58.57 53.08 12.04
CA GLU A 586 59.73 52.50 11.34
C GLU A 586 59.38 52.22 9.87
N LEU A 587 59.98 52.97 8.95
CA LEU A 587 59.85 52.76 7.50
C LEU A 587 61.01 51.93 6.98
N LYS A 588 60.76 50.86 6.22
CA LYS A 588 61.73 50.10 5.40
C LYS A 588 61.24 50.03 3.95
N GLY A 589 61.39 51.13 3.22
CA GLY A 589 60.92 51.22 1.85
C GLY A 589 60.73 52.65 1.41
N VAL A 590 59.69 52.88 0.62
CA VAL A 590 59.39 54.17 -0.01
C VAL A 590 57.97 54.59 0.33
N GLN A 591 57.81 55.83 0.79
CA GLN A 591 56.52 56.51 0.89
C GLN A 591 56.45 57.57 -0.20
N VAL A 592 55.35 57.62 -0.93
CA VAL A 592 55.06 58.65 -1.92
C VAL A 592 53.74 59.33 -1.55
N GLY A 593 53.79 60.64 -1.31
CA GLY A 593 52.64 61.39 -0.84
C GLY A 593 52.89 62.85 -0.54
N LEU A 594 51.83 63.64 -0.29
CA LEU A 594 51.98 65.06 0.06
C LEU A 594 52.72 65.23 1.39
N LEU A 595 52.45 64.37 2.37
CA LEU A 595 53.08 64.35 3.68
C LEU A 595 53.51 62.92 4.03
N ASN A 596 54.81 62.71 4.24
CA ASN A 596 55.39 61.39 4.51
C ASN A 596 56.19 61.43 5.81
N TYR A 597 55.72 60.72 6.83
CA TYR A 597 56.37 60.63 8.13
C TYR A 597 57.03 59.26 8.35
N ALA A 598 58.33 59.27 8.66
CA ALA A 598 59.15 58.11 9.01
C ALA A 598 59.91 58.35 10.31
N GLY A 599 59.49 57.73 11.42
CA GLY A 599 60.03 58.01 12.76
C GLY A 599 61.49 57.59 12.96
N ASN A 600 61.96 56.58 12.21
CA ASN A 600 63.34 56.09 12.23
C ASN A 600 64.34 56.97 11.44
N ASN A 601 63.85 57.96 10.69
CA ASN A 601 64.72 58.89 10.00
C ASN A 601 65.30 59.98 10.95
N PRO A 602 66.44 60.59 10.59
CA PRO A 602 66.98 61.75 11.32
C PRO A 602 65.99 62.91 11.33
N ALA A 603 66.03 63.76 12.35
CA ALA A 603 64.98 64.75 12.65
C ALA A 603 64.55 65.63 11.46
N TRP A 604 65.48 66.00 10.57
CA TRP A 604 65.22 66.82 9.37
C TRP A 604 64.52 66.05 8.23
N ALA A 605 64.59 64.72 8.23
CA ALA A 605 64.00 63.82 7.24
C ALA A 605 62.81 63.02 7.77
N ARG A 606 62.39 63.29 9.02
CA ARG A 606 61.24 62.61 9.62
C ARG A 606 59.94 62.94 8.92
N LEU A 607 59.77 64.16 8.42
CA LEU A 607 58.60 64.59 7.66
C LEU A 607 59.07 65.23 6.36
N LEU A 608 58.80 64.59 5.22
CA LEU A 608 59.17 65.09 3.90
C LEU A 608 57.96 65.16 2.95
N PRO A 609 57.88 66.21 2.12
CA PRO A 609 56.90 66.27 1.05
C PRO A 609 57.31 65.36 -0.12
N PHE A 610 56.32 64.88 -0.87
CA PHE A 610 56.42 64.06 -2.09
C PHE A 610 56.98 62.65 -1.90
N ILE A 611 58.19 62.50 -1.36
CA ILE A 611 58.88 61.22 -1.20
C ILE A 611 59.61 61.16 0.14
N ASN A 612 59.51 60.02 0.84
CA ASN A 612 60.37 59.70 2.00
C ASN A 612 60.86 58.25 1.90
N VAL A 613 62.13 58.01 2.23
CA VAL A 613 62.79 56.69 2.15
C VAL A 613 63.52 56.40 3.46
N HIS A 614 63.73 55.11 3.77
CA HIS A 614 64.62 54.72 4.88
C HIS A 614 66.04 55.21 4.56
N LEU A 615 66.58 56.10 5.40
CA LEU A 615 67.93 56.65 5.29
C LEU A 615 68.92 55.98 6.23
#